data_AF-A0A7J3B9Y4-F1
#
_entry.id   AF-A0A7J3B9Y4-F1
#
_cell.length_a   1.000
_cell.length_b   1.000
_cell.length_c   1.000
_cell.angle_alpha   90.00
_cell.angle_beta   90.00
_cell.angle_gamma   90.00
#
_symmetry.space_group_name_H-M   'P 1'
#
loop_
_entity.id
_entity.type
_entity.pdbx_description
1 polymer ?
#
loop_
_entity_poly.entity_id
_entity_poly.type
_entity_poly.pdbx_seq_one_letter_code
_entity_poly.pdbx_strand_id
1 'polypeptide(L)'
;MIGDVMKGQLSAEMLILITVVLAIVAIAATQLMKSAKGAGEQIENQSQELYERTSTAMKAGSGEFCMNDEDCQSGRCDKNKCE
;
A
#
# COMPACT_ATOMS: atom_id res chain seq x y z
N MET A 1 -17.07 27.66 53.72
CA MET A 1 -16.34 26.51 53.15
C MET A 1 -17.32 25.60 52.42
N ILE A 2 -17.71 25.96 51.19
CA ILE A 2 -18.57 25.15 50.29
C ILE A 2 -18.09 25.41 48.85
N GLY A 3 -16.78 25.29 48.60
CA GLY A 3 -16.14 25.70 47.34
C GLY A 3 -15.46 24.59 46.54
N ASP A 4 -15.23 23.43 47.14
CA ASP A 4 -14.33 22.40 46.57
C ASP A 4 -15.04 21.09 46.13
N VAL A 5 -16.33 20.91 46.43
CA VAL A 5 -17.05 19.66 46.06
C VAL A 5 -17.54 19.67 44.60
N MET A 6 -17.85 20.85 44.03
CA MET A 6 -18.40 20.96 42.66
C MET A 6 -17.36 20.97 41.54
N LYS A 7 -16.05 21.09 41.83
CA LYS A 7 -14.98 21.07 40.82
C LYS A 7 -14.57 19.65 40.39
N GLY A 8 -14.80 18.64 41.25
CA GLY A 8 -14.44 17.25 40.98
C GLY A 8 -15.44 16.48 40.11
N GLN A 9 -16.74 16.76 40.22
CA GLN A 9 -17.79 16.07 39.46
C GLN A 9 -17.77 16.43 37.96
N LEU A 10 -17.60 17.72 37.62
CA LEU A 10 -17.43 18.16 36.22
C LEU A 10 -16.17 17.57 35.57
N SER A 11 -15.12 17.33 36.37
CA SER A 11 -13.85 16.79 35.86
C SER A 11 -13.92 15.29 35.54
N ALA A 12 -14.70 14.51 36.28
CA ALA A 12 -14.84 13.07 36.03
C ALA A 12 -15.68 12.77 34.78
N GLU A 13 -16.79 13.49 34.57
CA GLU A 13 -17.65 13.31 33.38
C GLU A 13 -16.91 13.68 32.08
N MET A 14 -16.14 14.76 32.08
CA MET A 14 -15.30 15.13 30.93
C MET A 14 -14.20 14.10 30.64
N LEU A 15 -13.59 13.51 31.68
CA LEU A 15 -12.59 12.46 31.49
C LEU A 15 -13.18 11.19 30.89
N ILE A 16 -14.39 10.79 31.30
CA ILE A 16 -15.12 9.66 30.71
C ILE A 16 -15.43 9.93 29.24
N LEU A 17 -15.91 11.13 28.91
CA LEU A 17 -16.15 11.52 27.51
C LEU A 17 -14.87 11.46 26.66
N ILE A 18 -13.76 12.00 27.16
CA ILE A 18 -12.46 11.97 26.46
C ILE A 18 -12.00 10.53 26.24
N THR A 19 -12.13 9.65 27.24
CA THR A 19 -11.73 8.24 27.09
C THR A 19 -12.58 7.50 26.07
N VAL A 20 -13.89 7.76 26.03
CA VAL A 20 -14.78 7.19 25.00
C VAL A 20 -14.41 7.68 23.61
N VAL A 21 -14.14 8.97 23.43
CA VAL A 21 -13.71 9.53 22.14
C VAL A 21 -12.36 8.94 21.71
N LEU A 22 -11.40 8.84 22.62
CA LEU A 22 -10.10 8.22 22.34
C LEU A 22 -10.23 6.75 21.93
N ALA A 23 -11.13 6.00 22.57
CA ALA A 23 -11.40 4.61 22.20
C ALA A 23 -11.95 4.50 20.77
N ILE A 24 -12.89 5.37 20.38
CA ILE A 24 -13.45 5.39 19.02
C ILE A 24 -12.37 5.76 17.99
N VAL A 25 -11.54 6.77 18.29
CA VAL A 25 -10.44 7.19 17.40
C VAL A 25 -9.41 6.07 17.22
N ALA A 26 -9.07 5.34 18.28
CA ALA A 26 -8.18 4.19 18.19
C ALA A 26 -8.74 3.10 17.27
N ILE A 27 -10.03 2.79 17.38
CA ILE A 27 -10.71 1.83 16.49
C ILE A 27 -10.68 2.34 15.04
N ALA A 28 -11.01 3.62 14.80
CA ALA A 28 -10.96 4.21 13.46
C ALA A 28 -9.54 4.15 12.86
N ALA A 29 -8.52 4.48 13.65
CA ALA A 29 -7.12 4.43 13.22
C ALA A 29 -6.70 3.00 12.83
N THR A 30 -7.07 1.98 13.62
CA THR A 30 -6.75 0.59 13.26
C THR A 30 -7.43 0.13 11.98
N GLN A 31 -8.65 0.59 11.70
CA GLN A 31 -9.33 0.30 10.43
C GLN A 31 -8.66 1.00 9.26
N LEU A 32 -8.30 2.28 9.40
CA LEU A 32 -7.57 3.02 8.38
C LEU A 32 -6.20 2.41 8.08
N MET A 33 -5.46 1.97 9.12
CA MET A 33 -4.19 1.27 8.94
C MET A 33 -4.35 -0.07 8.21
N LYS A 34 -5.41 -0.84 8.50
CA LYS A 34 -5.72 -2.08 7.76
C LYS A 34 -6.05 -1.79 6.29
N SER A 35 -6.87 -0.78 6.02
CA SER A 35 -7.19 -0.37 4.64
C SER A 35 -5.97 0.13 3.90
N ALA A 36 -5.10 0.93 4.53
CA ALA A 36 -3.86 1.41 3.93
C ALA A 36 -2.90 0.27 3.61
N LYS A 37 -2.77 -0.72 4.50
CA LYS A 37 -1.96 -1.91 4.25
C LYS A 37 -2.51 -2.74 3.09
N GLY A 38 -3.82 -2.99 3.07
CA GLY A 38 -4.46 -3.72 1.97
C GLY A 38 -4.37 -2.99 0.62
N ALA A 39 -4.47 -1.65 0.63
CA ALA A 39 -4.28 -0.84 -0.57
C ALA A 39 -2.82 -0.87 -1.05
N GLY A 40 -1.85 -0.79 -0.14
CA GLY A 40 -0.42 -0.91 -0.48
C GLY A 40 -0.09 -2.25 -1.14
N GLU A 41 -0.55 -3.35 -0.55
CA GLU A 41 -0.36 -4.70 -1.11
C GLU A 41 -1.03 -4.87 -2.49
N GLN A 42 -2.24 -4.32 -2.69
CA GLN A 42 -2.88 -4.34 -4.01
C GLN A 42 -2.13 -3.51 -5.06
N ILE A 43 -1.63 -2.33 -4.69
CA ILE A 43 -0.86 -1.47 -5.59
C ILE A 43 0.46 -2.15 -5.95
N GLU A 44 1.14 -2.78 -5.00
CA GLU A 44 2.37 -3.52 -5.25
C GLU A 44 2.13 -4.69 -6.21
N ASN A 45 1.10 -5.50 -5.95
CA ASN A 45 0.73 -6.62 -6.82
C ASN A 45 0.35 -6.15 -8.24
N GLN A 46 -0.45 -5.09 -8.37
CA GLN A 46 -0.80 -4.53 -9.68
C GLN A 46 0.41 -3.94 -10.40
N SER A 47 1.33 -3.32 -9.67
CA SER A 47 2.55 -2.75 -10.25
C SER A 47 3.49 -3.85 -10.74
N GLN A 48 3.63 -4.95 -10.01
CA GLN A 48 4.38 -6.12 -10.45
C GLN A 48 3.73 -6.77 -11.67
N GLU A 49 2.41 -6.96 -11.67
CA GLU A 49 1.69 -7.53 -12.82
C GLU A 49 1.81 -6.63 -14.06
N LEU A 50 1.72 -5.31 -13.91
CA LEU A 50 1.95 -4.35 -14.99
C LEU A 50 3.39 -4.39 -15.50
N TYR A 51 4.37 -4.51 -14.61
CA TYR A 51 5.77 -4.63 -14.97
C TYR A 51 6.04 -5.92 -15.76
N GLU A 52 5.49 -7.06 -15.33
CA GLU A 52 5.61 -8.33 -16.03
C GLU A 52 4.91 -8.29 -17.40
N ARG A 53 3.71 -7.73 -17.48
CA ARG A 53 2.99 -7.60 -18.76
C ARG A 53 3.68 -6.64 -19.72
N THR A 54 4.17 -5.51 -19.21
CA THR A 54 4.87 -4.52 -20.02
C THR A 54 6.22 -5.05 -20.48
N SER A 55 6.99 -5.67 -19.59
CA SER A 55 8.26 -6.31 -19.97
C SER A 55 8.04 -7.44 -20.97
N THR A 56 7.01 -8.26 -20.81
CA THR A 56 6.69 -9.31 -21.79
C THR A 56 6.21 -8.74 -23.14
N ALA A 57 5.43 -7.64 -23.13
CA ALA A 57 4.95 -7.00 -24.35
C ALA A 57 6.01 -6.17 -25.08
N MET A 58 7.03 -5.68 -24.36
CA MET A 58 8.16 -4.95 -24.94
C MET A 58 9.29 -5.86 -25.43
N LYS A 59 9.20 -7.18 -25.17
CA LYS A 59 10.18 -8.13 -25.67
C LYS A 59 10.04 -8.31 -27.18
N ALA A 60 11.18 -8.29 -27.85
CA ALA A 60 11.34 -8.47 -29.28
C ALA A 60 10.99 -9.93 -29.68
N GLY A 61 10.17 -10.07 -30.72
CA GLY A 61 9.85 -11.33 -31.36
C GLY A 61 11.02 -11.87 -32.20
N SER A 62 10.88 -13.09 -32.71
CA SER A 62 11.92 -13.72 -33.52
C SER A 62 12.23 -12.88 -34.78
N GLY A 63 13.51 -12.55 -34.97
CA GLY A 63 14.02 -11.71 -36.05
C GLY A 63 14.04 -10.20 -35.77
N GLU A 64 13.48 -9.74 -34.65
CA GLU A 64 13.52 -8.34 -34.21
C GLU A 64 14.81 -8.00 -33.46
N PHE A 65 15.12 -6.71 -33.35
CA PHE A 65 16.35 -6.22 -32.74
C PHE A 65 16.37 -6.44 -31.23
N CYS A 66 17.50 -6.93 -30.71
CA CYS A 66 17.75 -7.10 -29.27
C CYS A 66 19.16 -6.58 -28.93
N MET A 67 19.39 -6.21 -27.68
CA MET A 67 20.74 -5.96 -27.15
C MET A 67 21.22 -7.14 -26.31
N ASN A 68 20.33 -7.73 -25.52
CA ASN A 68 20.62 -8.82 -24.59
C ASN A 68 19.58 -9.97 -24.74
N ASP A 69 19.90 -11.16 -24.25
CA ASP A 69 18.98 -12.33 -24.28
C ASP A 69 17.63 -12.05 -23.60
N GLU A 70 17.62 -11.16 -22.60
CA GLU A 70 16.43 -10.80 -21.82
C GLU A 70 15.40 -9.98 -22.63
N ASP A 71 15.87 -9.31 -23.70
CA ASP A 71 15.04 -8.52 -24.61
C ASP A 71 14.21 -9.40 -25.54
N CYS A 72 14.58 -10.68 -25.69
CA CYS A 72 13.89 -11.62 -26.57
C CYS A 72 12.71 -12.27 -25.87
N GLN A 73 11.57 -12.33 -26.56
CA GLN A 73 10.36 -12.97 -26.05
C GLN A 73 10.55 -14.48 -25.88
N SER A 74 11.30 -15.07 -26.82
CA SER A 74 11.75 -16.45 -26.81
C SER A 74 13.05 -16.54 -27.60
N GLY A 75 13.97 -17.40 -27.18
CA GLY A 75 15.26 -17.56 -27.86
C GLY A 75 16.39 -16.79 -27.18
N ARG A 76 17.44 -16.49 -27.95
CA ARG A 76 18.63 -15.76 -27.49
C ARG A 76 18.93 -14.62 -28.46
N CYS A 77 19.62 -13.60 -27.96
CA CYS A 77 20.04 -12.49 -28.77
C CYS A 77 21.32 -12.87 -29.53
N ASP A 78 21.19 -13.29 -30.78
CA ASP A 78 22.33 -13.54 -31.69
C ASP A 78 22.45 -12.41 -32.72
N LYS A 79 23.64 -11.83 -32.85
CA LYS A 79 23.93 -10.71 -33.77
C LYS A 79 22.91 -9.56 -33.69
N ASN A 80 22.48 -9.21 -32.47
CA ASN A 80 21.44 -8.21 -32.19
C ASN A 80 20.06 -8.56 -32.78
N LYS A 81 19.76 -9.84 -32.96
CA LYS A 81 18.43 -10.34 -33.33
C LYS A 81 18.00 -11.50 -32.44
N CYS A 82 16.70 -11.58 -32.16
CA CYS A 82 16.16 -12.70 -31.41
C CYS A 82 16.01 -13.94 -32.30
N GLU A 83 16.75 -15.01 -31.98
CA GLU A 83 16.71 -16.31 -32.66
C GLU A 83 16.43 -17.48 -31.71
#